data_AF-A0A959LMS2-F1
#
_entry.id   AF-A0A959LMS2-F1
#
_cell.length_a   1.000
_cell.length_b   1.000
_cell.length_c   1.000
_cell.angle_alpha   90.00
_cell.angle_beta   90.00
_cell.angle_gamma   90.00
#
_symmetry.space_group_name_H-M   'P 1'
#
loop_
_entity.id
_entity.type
_entity.pdbx_description
1 polymer ?
#
loop_
_entity_poly.entity_id
_entity_poly.type
_entity_poly.pdbx_seq_one_letter_code
_entity_poly.pdbx_strand_id
1 'polypeptide(L)'
;MQVDVLNSKGEKTGRNIELPDEIFGIEPNNHVIYLAVKQYLAAQRQGTHKTKTRAEVKGSSKKLHRQKGTGGSRKGNIRNPLYKGGGAVNGPLPHGYDFKLNRKVKDLAKMSALAYKAKDNKIVVVEDQQMSAPKTKDFAAMISKLQG
;
A
#
# COMPACT_ATOMS: atom_id res chain seq x y z
N MET A 1 -13.19 12.38 25.18
CA MET A 1 -11.81 12.52 25.75
C MET A 1 -11.37 13.99 25.66
N GLN A 2 -10.74 14.59 26.68
CA GLN A 2 -10.28 15.99 26.64
C GLN A 2 -8.79 16.10 26.29
N VAL A 3 -8.44 17.00 25.37
CA VAL A 3 -7.05 17.28 24.96
C VAL A 3 -6.76 18.77 25.07
N ASP A 4 -5.64 19.11 25.69
CA ASP A 4 -5.16 20.49 25.83
C ASP A 4 -4.70 21.03 24.48
N VAL A 5 -4.99 22.30 24.20
CA VAL A 5 -4.49 22.99 23.01
C VAL A 5 -3.13 23.61 23.29
N LEU A 6 -2.16 23.37 22.41
CA LEU A 6 -0.82 23.93 22.47
C LEU A 6 -0.63 25.09 21.48
N ASN A 7 0.18 26.08 21.86
CA ASN A 7 0.63 27.14 20.97
C ASN A 7 1.85 26.72 20.13
N SER A 8 2.28 27.59 19.21
CA SER A 8 3.47 27.41 18.36
C SER A 8 4.78 27.20 19.12
N LYS A 9 4.80 27.51 20.43
CA LYS A 9 5.96 27.41 21.31
C LYS A 9 5.92 26.15 22.20
N GLY A 10 4.85 25.34 22.13
CA GLY A 10 4.67 24.14 22.95
C GLY A 10 4.02 24.40 24.31
N GLU A 11 3.52 25.61 24.56
CA GLU A 11 2.87 25.98 25.83
C GLU A 11 1.36 25.76 25.72
N LYS A 12 0.72 25.36 26.84
CA LYS A 12 -0.72 25.18 26.93
C LYS A 12 -1.43 26.54 26.86
N THR A 13 -2.40 26.69 25.98
CA THR A 13 -3.16 27.95 25.84
C THR A 13 -4.33 28.06 26.82
N GLY A 14 -4.51 27.07 27.69
CA GLY A 14 -5.61 27.00 28.68
C GLY A 14 -6.96 26.64 28.07
N ARG A 15 -7.04 26.45 26.74
CA ARG A 15 -8.21 25.95 26.03
C ARG A 15 -8.12 24.43 25.91
N ASN A 16 -9.22 23.76 26.21
CA ASN A 16 -9.33 22.31 26.09
C ASN A 16 -10.38 21.99 25.03
N ILE A 17 -10.12 20.95 24.23
CA ILE A 17 -11.07 20.46 23.24
C ILE A 17 -11.54 19.07 23.65
N GLU A 18 -12.86 18.89 23.63
CA GLU A 18 -13.49 17.59 23.76
C GLU A 18 -13.49 16.86 22.41
N LEU A 19 -12.73 15.77 22.34
CA LEU A 19 -12.74 14.87 21.20
C LEU A 19 -13.99 14.00 21.23
N PRO A 20 -14.73 13.87 20.10
CA PRO A 20 -15.92 13.04 20.01
C PRO A 20 -15.65 11.58 20.38
N ASP A 21 -16.38 11.06 21.36
CA ASP A 21 -16.21 9.69 21.83
C ASP A 21 -16.61 8.64 20.78
N GLU A 22 -17.53 8.99 19.86
CA GLU A 22 -17.91 8.14 18.72
C GLU A 22 -16.75 7.81 17.77
N ILE A 23 -15.70 8.63 17.75
CA ILE A 23 -14.54 8.47 16.86
C ILE A 23 -13.31 8.00 17.64
N PHE A 24 -13.03 8.62 18.79
CA PHE A 24 -11.81 8.39 19.55
C PHE A 24 -11.99 7.43 20.73
N GLY A 25 -13.23 7.21 21.19
CA GLY A 25 -13.58 6.36 22.33
C GLY A 25 -13.99 4.94 21.95
N ILE A 26 -14.01 4.58 20.67
CA ILE A 26 -14.44 3.25 20.22
C ILE A 26 -13.44 2.16 20.61
N GLU A 27 -13.93 0.92 20.76
CA GLU A 27 -13.05 -0.24 20.90
C GLU A 27 -12.34 -0.54 19.57
N PRO A 28 -11.00 -0.46 19.51
CA PRO A 28 -10.29 -0.63 18.24
C PRO A 28 -10.39 -2.06 17.70
N ASN A 29 -10.67 -2.20 16.40
CA ASN A 29 -10.68 -3.50 15.72
C ASN A 29 -9.41 -3.73 14.89
N ASN A 30 -8.54 -4.62 15.37
CA ASN A 30 -7.28 -4.97 14.71
C ASN A 30 -7.43 -5.58 13.32
N HIS A 31 -8.43 -6.43 13.12
CA HIS A 31 -8.62 -7.11 11.83
C HIS A 31 -8.98 -6.11 10.73
N VAL A 32 -9.84 -5.15 11.06
CA VAL A 32 -10.31 -4.12 10.13
C VAL A 32 -9.17 -3.15 9.76
N ILE A 33 -8.30 -2.81 10.71
CA ILE A 33 -7.06 -2.06 10.45
C ILE A 33 -6.16 -2.84 9.49
N TYR A 34 -5.91 -4.13 9.76
CA TYR A 34 -5.10 -4.99 8.89
C TYR A 34 -5.63 -5.01 7.45
N LEU A 35 -6.95 -5.20 7.26
CA LEU A 35 -7.56 -5.23 5.93
C LEU A 35 -7.37 -3.90 5.18
N ALA A 36 -7.53 -2.77 5.87
CA ALA A 36 -7.34 -1.45 5.28
C ALA A 36 -5.88 -1.22 4.85
N VAL A 37 -4.92 -1.60 5.70
CA VAL A 37 -3.49 -1.51 5.39
C VAL A 37 -3.13 -2.43 4.21
N LYS A 38 -3.60 -3.68 4.23
CA LYS A 38 -3.40 -4.62 3.12
C LYS A 38 -3.96 -4.07 1.81
N GLN A 39 -5.15 -3.47 1.85
CA GLN A 39 -5.76 -2.85 0.66
C GLN A 39 -4.91 -1.69 0.14
N TYR A 40 -4.46 -0.80 1.03
CA TYR A 40 -3.61 0.34 0.67
C TYR A 40 -2.30 -0.11 0.02
N LEU A 41 -1.59 -1.05 0.65
CA LEU A 41 -0.33 -1.58 0.12
C LEU A 41 -0.51 -2.34 -1.19
N ALA A 42 -1.61 -3.10 -1.35
CA ALA A 42 -1.89 -3.79 -2.60
C ALA A 42 -2.16 -2.80 -3.74
N ALA A 43 -2.90 -1.71 -3.49
CA ALA A 43 -3.20 -0.69 -4.48
C ALA A 43 -1.97 0.12 -4.95
N GLN A 44 -0.89 0.16 -4.16
CA GLN A 44 0.38 0.80 -4.55
C GLN A 44 1.20 -0.04 -5.56
N ARG A 45 0.83 -1.31 -5.78
CA ARG A 45 1.56 -2.19 -6.72
C ARG A 45 1.14 -1.90 -8.15
N GLN A 46 2.12 -1.63 -9.02
CA GLN A 46 1.85 -1.32 -10.44
C GLN A 46 1.54 -2.55 -11.31
N GLY A 47 2.07 -3.72 -10.97
CA GLY A 47 1.81 -4.95 -11.72
C GLY A 47 2.37 -5.03 -13.14
N THR A 48 3.44 -4.31 -13.44
CA THR A 48 4.08 -4.24 -14.78
C THR A 48 5.04 -5.41 -15.08
N HIS A 49 4.69 -6.63 -14.68
CA HIS A 49 5.51 -7.82 -14.90
C HIS A 49 4.94 -8.68 -16.04
N LYS A 50 5.78 -9.05 -17.01
CA LYS A 50 5.39 -9.92 -18.12
C LYS A 50 6.53 -10.84 -18.57
N THR A 51 6.20 -12.08 -18.87
CA THR A 51 7.07 -13.00 -19.62
C THR A 51 6.45 -13.37 -20.97
N LYS A 52 7.30 -13.69 -21.96
CA LYS A 52 6.82 -14.17 -23.26
C LYS A 52 6.34 -15.62 -23.16
N THR A 53 5.08 -15.82 -23.51
CA THR A 53 4.52 -17.16 -23.70
C THR A 53 5.06 -17.81 -24.97
N ARG A 54 4.83 -19.12 -25.16
CA ARG A 54 5.21 -19.86 -26.37
C ARG A 54 4.72 -19.20 -27.67
N ALA A 55 3.58 -18.50 -27.64
CA ALA A 55 3.02 -17.82 -28.80
C ALA A 55 3.76 -16.52 -29.13
N GLU A 56 4.25 -15.80 -28.11
CA GLU A 56 4.88 -14.48 -28.23
C GLU A 56 6.39 -14.55 -28.53
N VAL A 57 7.00 -15.72 -28.33
CA VAL A 57 8.41 -15.94 -28.67
C VAL A 57 8.59 -15.93 -30.20
N LYS A 58 9.60 -15.19 -30.68
CA LYS A 58 9.97 -15.16 -32.09
C LYS A 58 10.62 -16.50 -32.48
N GLY A 59 10.03 -17.22 -33.43
CA GLY A 59 10.56 -18.49 -33.93
C GLY A 59 9.57 -19.22 -34.82
N SER A 60 10.04 -20.24 -35.55
CA SER A 60 9.20 -20.99 -36.48
C SER A 60 8.12 -21.81 -35.76
N SER A 61 6.90 -21.86 -36.33
CA SER A 61 5.84 -22.80 -35.95
C SER A 61 5.98 -24.18 -36.62
N LYS A 62 6.86 -24.30 -37.63
CA LYS A 62 7.07 -25.54 -38.40
C LYS A 62 7.58 -26.64 -37.47
N LYS A 63 7.12 -27.86 -37.73
CA LYS A 63 7.63 -29.06 -37.07
C LYS A 63 9.11 -29.23 -37.39
N LEU A 64 9.94 -29.41 -36.37
CA LEU A 64 11.41 -29.49 -36.50
C LEU A 64 11.89 -30.67 -37.37
N HIS A 65 11.23 -31.83 -37.26
CA HIS A 65 11.52 -33.01 -38.06
C HIS A 65 10.28 -33.89 -38.22
N ARG A 66 10.38 -34.90 -39.10
CA ARG A 66 9.33 -35.91 -39.34
C ARG A 66 8.88 -36.61 -38.05
N GLN A 67 7.62 -37.06 -38.02
CA GLN A 67 6.99 -37.64 -36.82
C GLN A 67 7.59 -39.00 -36.39
N LYS A 68 8.11 -39.78 -37.34
CA LYS A 68 8.75 -41.09 -37.14
C LYS A 68 9.97 -41.22 -38.07
N GLY A 69 10.84 -42.20 -37.81
CA GLY A 69 12.00 -42.50 -38.68
C GLY A 69 13.22 -41.60 -38.48
N THR A 70 13.35 -40.94 -37.32
CA THR A 70 14.47 -40.05 -36.96
C THR A 70 15.31 -40.53 -35.78
N GLY A 71 14.92 -41.61 -35.09
CA GLY A 71 15.64 -42.16 -33.92
C GLY A 71 15.56 -41.32 -32.63
N GLY A 72 15.20 -40.03 -32.71
CA GLY A 72 15.07 -39.13 -31.56
C GLY A 72 13.64 -38.99 -31.00
N SER A 73 13.51 -38.18 -29.94
CA SER A 73 12.21 -37.83 -29.34
C SER A 73 11.31 -37.07 -30.32
N ARG A 74 9.98 -37.16 -30.14
CA ARG A 74 9.02 -36.44 -30.98
C ARG A 74 9.02 -34.96 -30.64
N LYS A 75 9.24 -34.11 -31.64
CA LYS A 75 9.33 -32.66 -31.47
C LYS A 75 8.20 -31.94 -32.21
N GLY A 76 7.74 -30.85 -31.59
CA GLY A 76 6.84 -29.90 -32.21
C GLY A 76 7.65 -28.79 -32.88
N ASN A 77 7.42 -27.56 -32.43
CA ASN A 77 8.12 -26.37 -32.88
C ASN A 77 9.27 -25.97 -31.93
N ILE A 78 10.13 -25.06 -32.40
CA ILE A 78 11.31 -24.60 -31.66
C ILE A 78 10.97 -23.70 -30.45
N ARG A 79 9.77 -23.10 -30.44
CA ARG A 79 9.27 -22.20 -29.38
C ARG A 79 8.82 -22.93 -28.10
N ASN A 80 8.91 -24.26 -28.06
CA ASN A 80 8.49 -25.08 -26.93
C ASN A 80 9.27 -24.70 -25.66
N PRO A 81 8.62 -24.54 -24.48
CA PRO A 81 9.28 -24.26 -23.19
C PRO A 81 10.44 -25.19 -22.84
N LEU A 82 10.41 -26.44 -23.29
CA LEU A 82 11.48 -27.42 -23.02
C LEU A 82 12.78 -27.10 -23.76
N TYR A 83 12.75 -26.25 -24.79
CA TYR A 83 13.94 -25.83 -25.51
C TYR A 83 14.55 -24.57 -24.91
N LYS A 84 15.89 -24.45 -25.04
CA LYS A 84 16.61 -23.21 -24.77
C LYS A 84 16.05 -22.08 -25.65
N GLY A 85 15.62 -20.99 -25.03
CA GLY A 85 14.97 -19.86 -25.71
C GLY A 85 13.49 -20.08 -26.06
N GLY A 86 12.88 -21.16 -25.57
CA GLY A 86 11.44 -21.40 -25.61
C GLY A 86 10.66 -20.41 -24.73
N GLY A 87 9.34 -20.38 -24.90
CA GLY A 87 8.47 -19.52 -24.08
C GLY A 87 8.30 -20.02 -22.65
N ALA A 88 8.02 -19.12 -21.72
CA ALA A 88 7.71 -19.47 -20.34
C ALA A 88 6.30 -20.09 -20.22
N VAL A 89 6.13 -21.09 -19.35
CA VAL A 89 4.82 -21.66 -18.97
C VAL A 89 4.41 -21.04 -17.65
N ASN A 90 3.17 -20.55 -17.56
CA ASN A 90 2.58 -19.94 -16.35
C ASN A 90 3.45 -18.83 -15.75
N GLY A 91 4.12 -18.07 -16.61
CA GLY A 91 4.92 -16.93 -16.18
C GLY A 91 4.04 -15.71 -15.83
N PRO A 92 4.64 -14.69 -15.20
CA PRO A 92 3.94 -13.48 -14.78
C PRO A 92 3.20 -12.79 -15.93
N LEU A 93 1.99 -12.30 -15.64
CA LEU A 93 1.15 -11.49 -16.52
C LEU A 93 0.80 -10.17 -15.85
N PRO A 94 0.76 -9.05 -16.60
CA PRO A 94 0.36 -7.77 -16.03
C PRO A 94 -1.06 -7.82 -15.49
N HIS A 95 -1.24 -7.41 -14.24
CA HIS A 95 -2.54 -7.40 -13.57
C HIS A 95 -2.58 -6.34 -12.46
N GLY A 96 -3.80 -5.91 -12.11
CA GLY A 96 -4.07 -5.08 -10.95
C GLY A 96 -4.08 -5.90 -9.66
N TYR A 97 -3.56 -5.32 -8.58
CA TYR A 97 -3.55 -5.94 -7.24
C TYR A 97 -4.62 -5.36 -6.32
N ASP A 98 -5.35 -4.35 -6.77
CA ASP A 98 -6.37 -3.68 -5.98
C ASP A 98 -7.57 -4.57 -5.72
N PHE A 99 -8.19 -4.37 -4.56
CA PHE A 99 -9.44 -5.05 -4.19
C PHE A 99 -10.34 -4.09 -3.42
N LYS A 100 -11.65 -4.32 -3.51
CA LYS A 100 -12.65 -3.49 -2.84
C LYS A 100 -12.78 -3.87 -1.37
N LEU A 101 -12.76 -2.87 -0.50
CA LEU A 101 -13.19 -2.97 0.89
C LEU A 101 -14.43 -2.10 1.08
N ASN A 102 -15.40 -2.57 1.86
CA ASN A 102 -16.66 -1.85 2.09
C ASN A 102 -16.42 -0.51 2.80
N ARG A 103 -17.19 0.52 2.45
CA ARG A 103 -17.03 1.87 3.00
C ARG A 103 -17.08 1.91 4.53
N LYS A 104 -18.11 1.29 5.12
CA LYS A 104 -18.26 1.19 6.59
C LYS A 104 -17.04 0.55 7.27
N VAL A 105 -16.42 -0.44 6.62
CA VAL A 105 -15.22 -1.11 7.14
C VAL A 105 -13.99 -0.20 7.06
N LYS A 106 -13.86 0.60 5.99
CA LYS A 106 -12.80 1.63 5.90
C LYS A 106 -12.96 2.70 6.96
N ASP A 107 -14.19 3.16 7.20
CA ASP A 107 -14.46 4.20 8.19
C ASP A 107 -14.17 3.68 9.61
N LEU A 108 -14.60 2.45 9.91
CA LEU A 108 -14.27 1.78 11.16
C LEU A 108 -12.75 1.58 11.36
N ALA A 109 -12.00 1.29 10.29
CA ALA A 109 -10.54 1.17 10.35
C ALA A 109 -9.88 2.49 10.75
N LYS A 110 -10.34 3.61 10.17
CA LYS A 110 -9.84 4.95 10.49
C LYS A 110 -10.15 5.34 11.92
N MET A 111 -11.39 5.14 12.36
CA MET A 111 -11.81 5.39 13.74
C MET A 111 -10.98 4.53 14.71
N SER A 112 -10.77 3.25 14.41
CA SER A 112 -9.98 2.34 15.25
C SER A 112 -8.51 2.79 15.35
N ALA A 113 -7.93 3.26 14.24
CA ALA A 113 -6.57 3.79 14.22
C ALA A 113 -6.44 5.09 15.04
N LEU A 114 -7.42 5.98 14.97
CA LEU A 114 -7.47 7.20 15.77
C LEU A 114 -7.66 6.89 17.26
N ALA A 115 -8.53 5.93 17.59
CA ALA A 115 -8.73 5.47 18.97
C ALA A 115 -7.44 4.87 19.56
N TYR A 116 -6.63 4.14 18.78
CA TYR A 116 -5.30 3.69 19.23
C TYR A 116 -4.37 4.86 19.55
N LYS A 117 -4.31 5.87 18.68
CA LYS A 117 -3.48 7.07 18.92
C LYS A 117 -3.96 7.87 20.12
N ALA A 118 -5.27 7.93 20.34
CA ALA A 118 -5.87 8.58 21.50
C ALA A 118 -5.53 7.85 22.80
N LYS A 119 -5.67 6.51 22.85
CA LYS A 119 -5.29 5.69 24.02
C LYS A 119 -3.81 5.83 24.38
N ASP A 120 -2.94 5.96 23.38
CA ASP A 120 -1.51 6.17 23.56
C ASP A 120 -1.11 7.62 23.90
N ASN A 121 -2.07 8.56 24.03
CA ASN A 121 -1.82 10.00 24.20
C ASN A 121 -0.89 10.60 23.13
N LYS A 122 -0.98 10.10 21.89
CA LYS A 122 -0.16 10.54 20.73
C LYS A 122 -0.85 11.59 19.86
N ILE A 123 -1.96 12.15 20.33
CA ILE A 123 -2.72 13.18 19.62
C ILE A 123 -2.38 14.52 20.27
N VAL A 124 -1.88 15.45 19.46
CA VAL A 124 -1.57 16.82 19.88
C VAL A 124 -2.43 17.77 19.06
N VAL A 125 -3.10 18.70 19.74
CA VAL A 125 -3.89 19.75 19.10
C VAL A 125 -3.12 21.07 19.20
N VAL A 126 -2.95 21.74 18.07
CA VAL A 126 -2.19 22.98 17.97
C VAL A 126 -3.09 24.09 17.42
N GLU A 127 -2.96 25.31 17.94
CA GLU A 127 -3.66 26.48 17.40
C GLU A 127 -3.25 26.79 15.96
N ASP A 128 -4.05 27.60 15.26
CA ASP A 128 -3.76 27.99 13.88
C ASP A 128 -2.37 28.63 13.75
N GLN A 129 -1.61 28.19 12.75
CA GLN A 129 -0.20 28.52 12.57
C GLN A 129 0.00 29.34 11.31
N GLN A 130 0.28 30.63 11.47
CA GLN A 130 0.62 31.50 10.35
C GLN A 130 2.14 31.64 10.25
N MET A 131 2.71 31.08 9.18
CA MET A 131 4.11 31.31 8.81
C MET A 131 4.18 32.41 7.76
N SER A 132 4.99 33.44 8.01
CA SER A 132 5.17 34.55 7.07
C SER A 132 5.94 34.17 5.80
N ALA A 133 6.77 33.12 5.86
CA ALA A 133 7.50 32.56 4.73
C ALA A 133 7.65 31.03 4.88
N PRO A 134 7.70 30.26 3.78
CA PRO A 134 7.86 28.80 3.82
C PRO A 134 9.30 28.39 4.14
N LYS A 135 9.74 28.64 5.38
CA LYS A 135 11.08 28.31 5.89
C LYS A 135 11.07 26.98 6.64
N THR A 136 11.81 25.99 6.12
CA THR A 136 11.91 24.65 6.73
C THR A 136 12.55 24.66 8.11
N LYS A 137 13.50 25.57 8.36
CA LYS A 137 14.15 25.74 9.67
C LYS A 137 13.15 26.12 10.77
N ASP A 138 12.25 27.04 10.46
CA ASP A 138 11.26 27.52 11.42
C ASP A 138 10.22 26.43 11.74
N PHE A 139 9.84 25.64 10.73
CA PHE A 139 8.96 24.48 10.90
C PHE A 139 9.60 23.36 11.73
N ALA A 140 10.88 23.04 11.48
CA ALA A 140 11.60 22.03 12.26
C ALA A 140 11.75 22.44 13.73
N ALA A 141 12.06 23.73 13.98
CA ALA A 141 12.14 24.28 15.33
C ALA A 141 10.79 24.22 16.06
N MET A 142 9.68 24.42 15.34
CA MET A 142 8.33 24.27 15.90
C MET A 142 8.01 22.82 16.26
N ILE A 143 8.28 21.85 15.38
CA ILE A 143 8.06 20.42 15.67
C ILE A 143 8.83 19.98 16.91
N SER A 144 10.10 20.38 17.03
CA SER A 144 10.93 20.05 18.19
C SER A 144 10.41 20.59 19.51
N LYS A 145 9.60 21.66 19.50
CA LYS A 145 8.99 22.23 20.71
C LYS A 145 7.68 21.53 21.09
N LEU A 146 7.05 20.84 20.13
CA LEU A 146 5.82 20.09 20.32
C LEU A 146 6.08 18.61 20.65
N GLN A 147 7.24 18.08 20.24
CA GLN A 147 7.74 16.77 20.66
C GLN A 147 8.36 16.90 22.06
N GLY A 148 7.59 16.52 23.08
CA GLY A 148 8.14 16.07 24.35
C GLY A 148 8.70 14.66 24.22
#